data_AF-A0A3D2QH29-F1
#
_entry.id   AF-A0A3D2QH29-F1
#
_cell.length_a   1.000
_cell.length_b   1.000
_cell.length_c   1.000
_cell.angle_alpha   90.00
_cell.angle_beta   90.00
_cell.angle_gamma   90.00
#
_symmetry.space_group_name_H-M   'P 1'
#
loop_
_entity.id
_entity.type
_entity.pdbx_description
1 polymer ?
#
loop_
_entity_poly.entity_id
_entity_poly.type
_entity_poly.pdbx_seq_one_letter_code
_entity_poly.pdbx_strand_id
1 'polypeptide(L)'
;AVWLIANHMRFAPMLIAKKNTLYRWVRSEAASGRFRNEAELAEAYAQVAAVFLADMGATWSGIRQDPVLDDGRALAREVVHIAAAEMPVHTGDLALSGSDVQGLLPPQSPLTVGEALQYLLRRVQNGSAANDAEALKELLRHKLDRELHKGGTGDDPQA
;
A
#
# COMPACT_ATOMS: atom_id res chain seq x y z
N ALA A 1 -10.72 -18.64 -5.10
CA ALA A 1 -10.00 -19.63 -5.94
C ALA A 1 -9.37 -19.00 -7.20
N VAL A 2 -10.11 -18.28 -8.05
CA VAL A 2 -9.59 -17.77 -9.35
C VAL A 2 -8.40 -16.81 -9.21
N TRP A 3 -8.42 -15.86 -8.26
CA TRP A 3 -7.33 -14.88 -8.09
C TRP A 3 -6.02 -15.54 -7.64
N LEU A 4 -6.08 -16.52 -6.73
CA LEU A 4 -4.92 -17.26 -6.25
C LEU A 4 -4.18 -17.96 -7.40
N ILE A 5 -4.92 -18.71 -8.21
CA ILE A 5 -4.38 -19.45 -9.36
C ILE A 5 -3.80 -18.47 -10.40
N ALA A 6 -4.47 -17.35 -10.66
CA ALA A 6 -3.98 -16.37 -11.62
C ALA A 6 -2.66 -15.67 -11.18
N ASN A 7 -2.35 -15.66 -9.87
CA ASN A 7 -1.27 -14.83 -9.33
C ASN A 7 -0.05 -15.61 -8.80
N HIS A 8 -0.16 -16.89 -8.45
CA HIS A 8 0.95 -17.65 -7.85
C HIS A 8 2.21 -17.73 -8.72
N MET A 9 2.07 -17.75 -10.05
CA MET A 9 3.20 -17.76 -10.97
C MET A 9 3.86 -16.39 -11.19
N ARG A 10 3.31 -15.30 -10.65
CA ARG A 10 3.89 -13.96 -10.81
C ARG A 10 5.18 -13.76 -10.02
N PHE A 11 5.45 -14.60 -9.01
CA PHE A 11 6.66 -14.56 -8.20
C PHE A 11 7.91 -15.04 -8.96
N ALA A 12 7.78 -16.01 -9.86
CA ALA A 12 8.92 -16.59 -10.58
C ALA A 12 9.80 -15.55 -11.31
N PRO A 13 9.24 -14.63 -12.14
CA PRO A 13 10.06 -13.57 -12.74
C PRO A 13 10.56 -12.53 -11.72
N MET A 14 9.92 -12.40 -10.55
CA MET A 14 10.34 -11.48 -9.48
C MET A 14 11.51 -12.00 -8.63
N LEU A 15 11.89 -13.27 -8.75
CA LEU A 15 13.17 -13.75 -8.22
C LEU A 15 14.36 -13.12 -8.95
N ILE A 16 14.18 -12.79 -10.22
CA ILE A 16 15.19 -12.16 -11.07
C ILE A 16 15.00 -10.64 -11.07
N ALA A 17 13.74 -10.18 -11.09
CA ALA A 17 13.40 -8.76 -11.12
C ALA A 17 13.46 -8.12 -9.73
N LYS A 18 14.11 -6.94 -9.64
CA LYS A 18 14.33 -6.20 -8.39
C LYS A 18 13.04 -5.82 -7.64
N LYS A 19 13.20 -5.47 -6.35
CA LYS A 19 12.16 -5.07 -5.37
C LYS A 19 11.04 -4.15 -5.87
N ASN A 20 11.31 -3.23 -6.81
CA ASN A 20 10.31 -2.28 -7.32
C ASN A 20 9.11 -2.95 -8.02
N THR A 21 9.25 -4.17 -8.52
CA THR A 21 8.12 -4.90 -9.13
C THR A 21 7.14 -5.39 -8.07
N LEU A 22 7.63 -5.80 -6.90
CA LEU A 22 6.81 -6.28 -5.80
C LEU A 22 5.92 -5.17 -5.24
N TYR A 23 6.53 -4.01 -4.93
CA TYR A 23 5.79 -2.84 -4.46
C TYR A 23 4.70 -2.38 -5.44
N ARG A 24 5.02 -2.33 -6.74
CA ARG A 24 4.02 -1.96 -7.76
C ARG A 24 2.84 -2.93 -7.78
N TRP A 25 3.12 -4.22 -7.63
CA TRP A 25 2.06 -5.22 -7.60
C TRP A 25 1.18 -5.10 -6.37
N VAL A 26 1.77 -5.01 -5.17
CA VAL A 26 1.00 -4.83 -3.91
C VAL A 26 0.14 -3.57 -3.95
N ARG A 27 0.70 -2.44 -4.43
CA ARG A 27 -0.06 -1.20 -4.66
C ARG A 27 -1.24 -1.38 -5.60
N SER A 28 -1.03 -2.05 -6.73
CA SER A 28 -2.09 -2.27 -7.71
C SER A 28 -3.24 -3.12 -7.16
N GLU A 29 -2.93 -4.10 -6.31
CA GLU A 29 -3.95 -4.94 -5.67
C GLU A 29 -4.67 -4.20 -4.54
N ALA A 30 -3.96 -3.40 -3.73
CA ALA A 30 -4.57 -2.57 -2.69
C ALA A 30 -5.56 -1.55 -3.28
N ALA A 31 -5.24 -0.96 -4.43
CA ALA A 31 -6.11 0.00 -5.13
C ALA A 31 -7.19 -0.67 -6.01
N SER A 32 -7.23 -2.01 -6.11
CA SER A 32 -8.11 -2.72 -7.04
C SER A 32 -9.58 -2.78 -6.63
N GLY A 33 -9.89 -2.45 -5.37
CA GLY A 33 -11.23 -2.62 -4.78
C GLY A 33 -11.61 -4.07 -4.48
N ARG A 34 -10.68 -5.03 -4.62
CA ARG A 34 -10.93 -6.46 -4.35
C ARG A 34 -10.88 -6.82 -2.87
N PHE A 35 -10.10 -6.08 -2.09
CA PHE A 35 -9.84 -6.35 -0.69
C PHE A 35 -10.50 -5.28 0.17
N ARG A 36 -10.98 -5.66 1.36
CA ARG A 36 -11.65 -4.75 2.29
C ARG A 36 -10.66 -3.99 3.17
N ASN A 37 -9.53 -4.60 3.50
CA ASN A 37 -8.48 -4.06 4.36
C ASN A 37 -7.13 -4.72 4.07
N GLU A 38 -6.07 -4.18 4.67
CA GLU A 38 -4.70 -4.69 4.54
C GLU A 38 -4.54 -6.12 5.05
N ALA A 39 -5.30 -6.53 6.08
CA ALA A 39 -5.25 -7.89 6.62
C ALA A 39 -5.74 -8.93 5.60
N GLU A 40 -6.83 -8.63 4.88
CA GLU A 40 -7.34 -9.49 3.81
C GLU A 40 -6.38 -9.54 2.62
N LEU A 41 -5.74 -8.41 2.28
CA LEU A 41 -4.70 -8.35 1.25
C LEU A 41 -3.49 -9.21 1.63
N ALA A 42 -3.00 -9.09 2.87
CA ALA A 42 -1.87 -9.84 3.38
C ALA A 42 -2.14 -11.34 3.41
N GLU A 43 -3.32 -11.76 3.87
CA GLU A 43 -3.75 -13.15 3.85
C GLU A 43 -3.81 -13.70 2.42
N ALA A 44 -4.33 -12.92 1.48
CA ALA A 44 -4.36 -13.33 0.07
C ALA A 44 -2.94 -13.53 -0.48
N TYR A 45 -1.99 -12.65 -0.16
CA TYR A 45 -0.59 -12.82 -0.53
C TYR A 45 0.07 -14.01 0.16
N ALA A 46 -0.27 -14.30 1.42
CA ALA A 46 0.22 -15.48 2.13
C ALA A 46 -0.21 -16.78 1.42
N GLN A 47 -1.46 -16.85 0.97
CA GLN A 47 -1.96 -17.98 0.18
C GLN A 47 -1.23 -18.11 -1.16
N VAL A 48 -1.03 -17.00 -1.87
CA VAL A 48 -0.30 -17.00 -3.15
C VAL A 48 1.15 -17.46 -2.95
N ALA A 49 1.82 -16.97 -1.91
CA ALA A 49 3.17 -17.36 -1.56
C ALA A 49 3.27 -18.85 -1.20
N ALA A 50 2.30 -19.38 -0.45
CA ALA A 50 2.25 -20.80 -0.10
C ALA A 50 2.14 -21.70 -1.34
N VAL A 51 1.26 -21.37 -2.28
CA VAL A 51 1.11 -22.12 -3.54
C VAL A 51 2.38 -22.03 -4.38
N PHE A 52 2.97 -20.84 -4.50
CA PHE A 52 4.22 -20.65 -5.22
C PHE A 52 5.38 -21.49 -4.66
N LEU A 53 5.55 -21.51 -3.33
CA LEU A 53 6.59 -22.30 -2.69
C LEU A 53 6.36 -23.81 -2.85
N ALA A 54 5.10 -24.26 -2.81
CA ALA A 54 4.76 -25.66 -3.06
C ALA A 54 5.10 -26.08 -4.49
N ASP A 55 4.74 -25.26 -5.48
CA ASP A 55 5.03 -25.51 -6.91
C ASP A 55 6.54 -25.52 -7.20
N MET A 56 7.28 -24.58 -6.61
CA MET A 56 8.74 -24.55 -6.68
C MET A 56 9.36 -25.78 -6.04
N GLY A 57 8.91 -26.16 -4.84
CA GLY A 57 9.39 -27.35 -4.15
C GLY A 57 9.16 -28.64 -4.96
N ALA A 58 8.02 -28.75 -5.65
CA ALA A 58 7.74 -29.86 -6.55
C ALA A 58 8.67 -29.85 -7.77
N THR A 59 8.84 -28.70 -8.42
CA THR A 59 9.67 -28.51 -9.62
C THR A 59 11.12 -28.90 -9.39
N TRP A 60 11.66 -28.58 -8.21
CA TRP A 60 13.07 -28.78 -7.87
C TRP A 60 13.32 -29.99 -6.96
N SER A 61 12.30 -30.81 -6.74
CA SER A 61 12.41 -32.04 -5.95
C SER A 61 13.51 -32.95 -6.52
N GLY A 62 14.46 -33.36 -5.68
CA GLY A 62 15.59 -34.22 -6.08
C GLY A 62 16.86 -33.49 -6.56
N ILE A 63 16.84 -32.16 -6.68
CA ILE A 63 18.03 -31.34 -6.97
C ILE A 63 18.34 -30.50 -5.72
N ARG A 64 19.60 -30.48 -5.25
CA ARG A 64 20.00 -29.68 -4.09
C ARG A 64 19.95 -28.19 -4.48
N GLN A 65 18.99 -27.46 -3.91
CA GLN A 65 18.49 -26.18 -4.42
C GLN A 65 18.29 -25.11 -3.34
N ASP A 66 18.93 -25.27 -2.17
CA ASP A 66 18.73 -24.42 -0.99
C ASP A 66 18.71 -22.90 -1.31
N PRO A 67 19.63 -22.34 -2.13
CA PRO A 67 19.64 -20.90 -2.40
C PRO A 67 18.38 -20.37 -3.10
N VAL A 68 17.84 -21.10 -4.09
CA VAL A 68 16.67 -20.63 -4.87
C VAL A 68 15.39 -20.72 -4.03
N LEU A 69 15.26 -21.77 -3.23
CA LEU A 69 14.15 -21.91 -2.29
C LEU A 69 14.24 -20.86 -1.16
N ASP A 70 15.44 -20.49 -0.71
CA ASP A 70 15.65 -19.41 0.25
C ASP A 70 15.26 -18.05 -0.30
N ASP A 71 15.63 -17.75 -1.55
CA ASP A 71 15.21 -16.53 -2.24
C ASP A 71 13.68 -16.49 -2.43
N GLY A 72 13.08 -17.62 -2.79
CA GLY A 72 11.63 -17.79 -2.84
C GLY A 72 10.95 -17.51 -1.50
N ARG A 73 11.51 -18.05 -0.40
CA ARG A 73 11.02 -17.79 0.95
C ARG A 73 11.20 -16.32 1.37
N ALA A 74 12.30 -15.68 0.98
CA ALA A 74 12.54 -14.27 1.28
C ALA A 74 11.53 -13.38 0.55
N LEU A 75 11.31 -13.62 -0.74
CA LEU A 75 10.32 -12.90 -1.54
C LEU A 75 8.89 -13.09 -1.02
N ALA A 76 8.55 -14.32 -0.60
CA ALA A 76 7.29 -14.65 0.05
C ALA A 76 7.07 -13.91 1.38
N ARG A 77 8.13 -13.71 2.18
CA ARG A 77 8.03 -12.90 3.41
C ARG A 77 7.89 -11.41 3.09
N GLU A 78 8.66 -10.92 2.13
CA GLU A 78 8.67 -9.49 1.76
C GLU A 78 7.30 -9.04 1.24
N VAL A 79 6.65 -9.80 0.37
CA VAL A 79 5.34 -9.44 -0.18
C VAL A 79 4.25 -9.37 0.88
N VAL A 80 4.27 -10.31 1.84
CA VAL A 80 3.30 -10.38 2.94
C VAL A 80 3.56 -9.22 3.90
N HIS A 81 4.83 -8.91 4.18
CA HIS A 81 5.20 -7.77 5.00
C HIS A 81 4.72 -6.44 4.40
N ILE A 82 4.98 -6.20 3.11
CA ILE A 82 4.53 -4.98 2.42
C ILE A 82 3.00 -4.88 2.50
N ALA A 83 2.30 -5.97 2.23
CA ALA A 83 0.83 -5.99 2.27
C ALA A 83 0.27 -5.77 3.68
N ALA A 84 0.93 -6.26 4.72
CA ALA A 84 0.43 -6.23 6.10
C ALA A 84 0.81 -4.96 6.88
N ALA A 85 1.87 -4.25 6.48
CA ALA A 85 2.44 -3.17 7.28
C ALA A 85 2.62 -1.86 6.50
N GLU A 86 2.71 -1.91 5.18
CA GLU A 86 3.07 -0.74 4.37
C GLU A 86 1.97 -0.29 3.41
N MET A 87 0.99 -1.14 3.10
CA MET A 87 0.03 -0.91 2.03
C MET A 87 -1.43 -0.86 2.51
N PRO A 88 -1.92 0.32 2.95
CA PRO A 88 -3.30 0.47 3.36
C PRO A 88 -4.24 0.26 2.17
N VAL A 89 -5.30 -0.53 2.39
CA VAL A 89 -6.35 -0.79 1.40
C VAL A 89 -7.50 0.19 1.62
N HIS A 90 -7.83 0.43 2.89
CA HIS A 90 -8.88 1.34 3.31
C HIS A 90 -8.31 2.45 4.20
N THR A 91 -9.08 3.53 4.41
CA THR A 91 -8.67 4.64 5.31
C THR A 91 -8.50 4.21 6.76
N GLY A 92 -9.08 3.08 7.15
CA GLY A 92 -8.91 2.48 8.48
C GLY A 92 -7.56 1.80 8.67
N ASP A 93 -6.85 1.50 7.58
CA ASP A 93 -5.51 0.89 7.60
C ASP A 93 -4.39 1.95 7.65
N LEU A 94 -4.75 3.25 7.64
CA LEU A 94 -3.76 4.31 7.74
C LEU A 94 -3.16 4.36 9.13
N ALA A 95 -1.87 4.67 9.22
CA ALA A 95 -1.19 4.94 10.48
C ALA A 95 -1.67 6.23 11.20
N LEU A 96 -2.70 6.90 10.66
CA LEU A 96 -3.42 7.99 11.30
C LEU A 96 -4.90 7.67 11.42
N SER A 97 -5.43 7.81 12.63
CA SER A 97 -6.86 7.67 12.86
C SER A 97 -7.63 8.91 12.42
N GLY A 98 -8.96 8.78 12.27
CA GLY A 98 -9.83 9.92 12.03
C GLY A 98 -9.78 10.97 13.14
N SER A 99 -9.52 10.55 14.39
CA SER A 99 -9.34 11.45 15.53
C SER A 99 -8.04 12.26 15.41
N ASP A 100 -6.94 11.61 14.99
CA ASP A 100 -5.66 12.30 14.76
C ASP A 100 -5.82 13.35 13.67
N VAL A 101 -6.48 12.99 12.57
CA VAL A 101 -6.78 13.92 11.48
C VAL A 101 -7.66 15.06 11.97
N GLN A 102 -8.70 14.78 12.74
CA GLN A 102 -9.58 15.82 13.30
C GLN A 102 -8.81 16.83 14.16
N GLY A 103 -7.84 16.38 14.96
CA GLY A 103 -6.98 17.25 15.76
C GLY A 103 -6.01 18.13 14.95
N LEU A 104 -5.76 17.78 13.69
CA LEU A 104 -4.88 18.53 12.79
C LEU A 104 -5.64 19.51 11.90
N LEU A 105 -6.94 19.31 11.69
CA LEU A 105 -7.75 20.19 10.86
C LEU A 105 -8.13 21.46 11.65
N PRO A 106 -7.81 22.67 11.15
CA PRO A 106 -8.26 23.90 11.78
C PRO A 106 -9.80 24.01 11.72
N PRO A 107 -10.44 24.81 12.59
CA PRO A 107 -11.90 24.97 12.60
C PRO A 107 -12.51 25.43 11.27
N GLN A 108 -11.74 26.19 10.47
CA GLN A 108 -12.13 26.68 9.15
C GLN A 108 -11.44 25.89 8.02
N SER A 109 -11.13 24.61 8.27
CA SER A 109 -10.47 23.75 7.30
C SER A 109 -11.30 23.62 6.02
N PRO A 110 -10.68 23.74 4.83
CA PRO A 110 -11.35 23.47 3.56
C PRO A 110 -11.56 21.97 3.30
N LEU A 111 -10.99 21.10 4.15
CA LEU A 111 -11.11 19.65 4.05
C LEU A 111 -11.89 19.09 5.24
N THR A 112 -12.78 18.14 4.96
CA THR A 112 -13.34 17.24 5.96
C THR A 112 -12.33 16.15 6.37
N VAL A 113 -12.56 15.50 7.52
CA VAL A 113 -11.76 14.34 7.97
C VAL A 113 -11.75 13.23 6.90
N GLY A 114 -12.91 12.96 6.29
CA GLY A 114 -13.04 11.93 5.25
C GLY A 114 -12.21 12.26 4.00
N GLU A 115 -12.24 13.51 3.53
CA GLU A 115 -11.45 13.94 2.37
C GLU A 115 -9.95 13.91 2.65
N ALA A 116 -9.55 14.30 3.86
CA ALA A 116 -8.16 14.23 4.31
C ALA A 116 -7.64 12.78 4.36
N LEU A 117 -8.40 11.86 4.98
CA LEU A 117 -8.05 10.43 5.01
C LEU A 117 -7.99 9.83 3.61
N GLN A 118 -8.96 10.14 2.74
CA GLN A 118 -8.96 9.66 1.36
C GLN A 118 -7.79 10.22 0.54
N TYR A 119 -7.40 11.47 0.80
CA TYR A 119 -6.19 12.05 0.22
C TYR A 119 -4.95 11.27 0.65
N LEU A 120 -4.77 11.05 1.96
CA LEU A 120 -3.62 10.31 2.51
C LEU A 120 -3.54 8.88 1.96
N LEU A 121 -4.66 8.16 1.94
CA LEU A 121 -4.75 6.81 1.36
C LEU A 121 -4.21 6.77 -0.07
N ARG A 122 -4.68 7.67 -0.94
CA ARG A 122 -4.21 7.75 -2.33
C ARG A 122 -2.71 8.06 -2.43
N ARG A 123 -2.18 8.88 -1.53
CA ARG A 123 -0.75 9.23 -1.53
C ARG A 123 0.13 8.03 -1.18
N VAL A 124 -0.30 7.20 -0.22
CA VAL A 124 0.41 5.95 0.12
C VAL A 124 0.28 4.91 -0.99
N GLN A 125 -0.94 4.67 -1.49
CA GLN A 125 -1.20 3.68 -2.55
C GLN A 125 -0.45 4.02 -3.85
N ASN A 126 -0.30 5.30 -4.18
CA ASN A 126 0.49 5.72 -5.35
C ASN A 126 2.00 5.73 -5.09
N GLY A 127 2.44 5.41 -3.87
CA GLY A 127 3.86 5.33 -3.52
C GLY A 127 4.55 6.67 -3.30
N SER A 128 3.78 7.72 -3.09
CA SER A 128 4.28 9.08 -2.90
C SER A 128 4.44 9.46 -1.42
N ALA A 129 4.10 8.54 -0.52
CA ALA A 129 4.29 8.63 0.93
C ALA A 129 4.35 7.21 1.51
N ALA A 130 5.01 7.05 2.66
CA ALA A 130 4.94 5.83 3.46
C ALA A 130 3.68 5.85 4.34
N ASN A 131 3.17 4.66 4.74
CA ASN A 131 2.12 4.55 5.75
C ASN A 131 2.71 4.75 7.17
N ASP A 132 3.25 5.93 7.43
CA ASP A 132 3.86 6.30 8.71
C ASP A 132 3.15 7.52 9.29
N ALA A 133 2.89 7.51 10.60
CA ALA A 133 2.08 8.54 11.24
C ALA A 133 2.68 9.95 11.07
N GLU A 134 3.99 10.12 11.23
CA GLU A 134 4.64 11.43 11.10
C GLU A 134 4.72 11.88 9.65
N ALA A 135 5.06 10.98 8.73
CA ALA A 135 5.05 11.27 7.29
C ALA A 135 3.65 11.71 6.81
N LEU A 136 2.59 11.05 7.28
CA LEU A 136 1.21 11.39 6.94
C LEU A 136 0.78 12.73 7.56
N LYS A 137 1.21 13.05 8.79
CA LYS A 137 0.95 14.35 9.44
C LYS A 137 1.57 15.49 8.65
N GLU A 138 2.85 15.36 8.31
CA GLU A 138 3.58 16.35 7.51
C GLU A 138 2.92 16.56 6.14
N LEU A 139 2.55 15.45 5.49
CA LEU A 139 1.88 15.50 4.20
C LEU A 139 0.52 16.21 4.25
N LEU A 140 -0.26 15.98 5.31
CA LEU A 140 -1.53 16.65 5.52
C LEU A 140 -1.34 18.15 5.76
N ARG A 141 -0.36 18.55 6.58
CA ARG A 141 -0.03 19.97 6.83
C ARG A 141 0.30 20.69 5.52
N HIS A 142 1.18 20.13 4.69
CA HIS A 142 1.51 20.71 3.38
C HIS A 142 0.32 20.77 2.42
N LYS A 143 -0.65 19.85 2.54
CA LYS A 143 -1.89 19.93 1.74
C LYS A 143 -2.78 21.07 2.25
N LEU A 144 -2.95 21.20 3.57
CA LEU A 144 -3.76 22.27 4.18
C LEU A 144 -3.18 23.65 3.87
N ASP A 145 -1.87 23.85 4.01
CA ASP A 145 -1.21 25.12 3.69
C ASP A 145 -1.52 25.54 2.26
N ARG A 146 -1.41 24.60 1.30
CA ARG A 146 -1.70 24.89 -0.11
C ARG A 146 -3.16 25.23 -0.38
N GLU A 147 -4.11 24.60 0.30
CA GLU A 147 -5.54 24.90 0.12
C GLU A 147 -5.91 26.24 0.77
N LEU A 148 -5.35 26.57 1.93
CA LEU A 148 -5.56 27.85 2.61
C LEU A 148 -5.00 29.02 1.80
N HIS A 149 -3.81 28.87 1.19
CA HIS A 149 -3.24 29.92 0.34
C HIS A 149 -3.96 30.07 -1.01
N LYS A 150 -4.56 28.98 -1.55
CA LYS A 150 -5.40 29.06 -2.76
C LYS A 150 -6.70 29.84 -2.56
N GLY A 151 -7.28 29.78 -1.35
CA GLY A 151 -8.49 30.54 -1.00
C GLY A 151 -8.27 32.05 -0.89
N GLY A 152 -7.03 32.52 -0.73
CA GLY A 152 -6.71 33.93 -0.54
C GLY A 152 -6.46 34.74 -1.83
N THR A 153 -6.38 34.08 -2.99
CA THR A 153 -6.06 34.74 -4.28
C THR A 153 -7.26 34.92 -5.21
N GLY A 154 -8.48 34.73 -4.70
CA GLY A 154 -9.70 34.62 -5.53
C GLY A 154 -10.68 35.79 -5.47
N ASP A 155 -10.42 36.84 -4.68
CA ASP A 155 -11.40 37.92 -4.47
C ASP A 155 -10.73 39.31 -4.50
N ASP A 156 -10.22 39.70 -5.67
CA ASP A 156 -9.98 41.10 -6.01
C ASP A 156 -11.00 41.50 -7.10
N PRO A 157 -12.10 42.19 -6.75
CA PRO A 157 -12.92 42.84 -7.75
C PRO A 157 -12.14 44.03 -8.30
N GLN A 158 -11.68 43.91 -9.56
CA GLN A 158 -11.19 45.05 -10.32
C GLN A 158 -12.30 46.11 -10.41
N ALA A 159 -12.04 47.25 -9.77
CA ALA A 159 -12.80 48.48 -9.89
C ALA A 159 -12.41 49.24 -11.17
#